data_AF-A0A0F2IPZ4-F1
#
_entry.id   AF-A0A0F2IPZ4-F1
#
_cell.length_a   1.000
_cell.length_b   1.000
_cell.length_c   1.000
_cell.angle_alpha   90.00
_cell.angle_beta   90.00
_cell.angle_gamma   90.00
#
_symmetry.space_group_name_H-M   'P 1'
#
loop_
_entity.id
_entity.type
_entity.pdbx_description
1 polymer ?
#
loop_
_entity_poly.entity_id
_entity_poly.type
_entity_poly.pdbx_seq_one_letter_code
_entity_poly.pdbx_strand_id
1 'polypeptide(L)'
;MNELEQQLSGIGVHTLEFVENHPQALARFCTGQNDLYLRVVKNKPQTPKQLLLLGLLTKAHSETLADFMQHAKSRQAMHSVFESELGEEFAECFNDVTLQDLSVVTTLWLFVQGRLNMDFSLANDHAHETAQHLSPFLKMQPDAIRSEFMQSFYQGKVLYQRDNPPRGFWQRIRNLFA
;
A
#
# COMPACT_ATOMS: atom_id res chain seq x y z
N MET A 1 4.86 -13.56 13.16
CA MET A 1 3.96 -13.37 12.02
C MET A 1 2.52 -13.51 12.48
N ASN A 2 1.79 -12.40 12.54
CA ASN A 2 0.38 -12.39 12.98
C ASN A 2 -0.60 -12.73 11.84
N GLU A 3 -1.90 -12.81 12.12
CA GLU A 3 -2.91 -13.23 11.13
C GLU A 3 -3.04 -12.26 9.96
N LEU A 4 -2.93 -10.95 10.20
CA LEU A 4 -2.93 -9.96 9.13
C LEU A 4 -1.72 -10.13 8.22
N GLU A 5 -0.53 -10.28 8.80
CA GLU A 5 0.71 -10.50 8.06
C GLU A 5 0.62 -11.78 7.22
N GLN A 6 0.15 -12.90 7.79
CA GLN A 6 -0.09 -14.15 7.06
C GLN A 6 -1.03 -13.96 5.86
N GLN A 7 -2.05 -13.12 5.99
CA GLN A 7 -3.02 -12.88 4.92
C GLN A 7 -2.45 -11.99 3.82
N LEU A 8 -1.64 -10.99 4.18
CA LEU A 8 -0.88 -10.18 3.23
C LEU A 8 0.16 -11.03 2.48
N SER A 9 0.90 -11.90 3.19
CA SER A 9 1.83 -12.84 2.56
C SER A 9 1.09 -13.78 1.60
N GLY A 10 -0.08 -14.30 2.00
CA GLY A 10 -0.90 -15.20 1.19
C GLY A 10 -1.42 -14.59 -0.12
N ILE A 11 -1.57 -13.27 -0.20
CA ILE A 11 -1.94 -12.58 -1.44
C ILE A 11 -0.74 -12.10 -2.26
N GLY A 12 0.49 -12.32 -1.78
CA GLY A 12 1.73 -12.06 -2.50
C GLY A 12 2.42 -10.73 -2.15
N VAL A 13 2.16 -10.13 -1.00
CA VAL A 13 2.75 -8.82 -0.62
C VAL A 13 4.29 -8.84 -0.61
N HIS A 14 4.93 -9.95 -0.23
CA HIS A 14 6.40 -10.11 -0.26
C HIS A 14 7.02 -10.16 -1.66
N THR A 15 6.20 -10.12 -2.72
CA THR A 15 6.72 -9.95 -4.07
C THR A 15 7.05 -8.49 -4.39
N LEU A 16 6.58 -7.54 -3.56
CA LEU A 16 6.81 -6.12 -3.73
C LEU A 16 8.20 -5.75 -3.19
N GLU A 17 9.09 -5.30 -4.08
CA GLU A 17 10.44 -4.86 -3.71
C GLU A 17 10.43 -3.79 -2.61
N PHE A 18 9.51 -2.81 -2.71
CA PHE A 18 9.35 -1.79 -1.68
C PHE A 18 9.09 -2.39 -0.29
N VAL A 19 8.25 -3.42 -0.19
CA VAL A 19 7.89 -4.03 1.09
C VAL A 19 9.06 -4.83 1.67
N GLU A 20 9.78 -5.58 0.83
CA GLU A 20 10.98 -6.31 1.23
C GLU A 20 12.08 -5.38 1.73
N ASN A 21 12.18 -4.17 1.18
CA ASN A 21 13.12 -3.14 1.64
C ASN A 21 12.65 -2.40 2.91
N HIS A 22 11.38 -2.55 3.32
CA HIS A 22 10.80 -1.86 4.48
C HIS A 22 10.12 -2.83 5.48
N PRO A 23 10.81 -3.89 5.95
CA PRO A 23 10.21 -4.94 6.78
C PRO A 23 9.73 -4.42 8.13
N GLN A 24 10.39 -3.42 8.70
CA GLN A 24 9.99 -2.82 9.97
C GLN A 24 8.67 -2.07 9.86
N ALA A 25 8.46 -1.33 8.77
CA ALA A 25 7.23 -0.59 8.54
C ALA A 25 6.05 -1.54 8.25
N LEU A 26 6.28 -2.62 7.50
CA LEU A 26 5.29 -3.70 7.35
C LEU A 26 4.93 -4.32 8.72
N ALA A 27 5.93 -4.67 9.52
CA ALA A 27 5.71 -5.30 10.83
C ALA A 27 4.93 -4.38 11.80
N ARG A 28 5.25 -3.07 11.81
CA ARG A 28 4.49 -2.07 12.58
C ARG A 28 3.04 -2.00 12.11
N PHE A 29 2.81 -1.89 10.79
CA PHE A 29 1.47 -1.87 10.22
C PHE A 29 0.67 -3.12 10.61
N CYS A 30 1.25 -4.30 10.37
CA CYS A 30 0.62 -5.58 10.67
C CYS A 30 0.29 -5.69 12.17
N THR A 31 1.19 -5.26 13.05
CA THR A 31 0.97 -5.31 14.50
C THR A 31 -0.14 -4.35 14.92
N GLY A 32 -0.12 -3.11 14.44
CA GLY A 32 -1.11 -2.08 14.80
C GLY A 32 -2.53 -2.38 14.31
N GLN A 33 -2.67 -3.11 13.20
CA GLN A 33 -3.97 -3.39 12.58
C GLN A 33 -4.51 -4.80 12.85
N ASN A 34 -3.74 -5.71 13.47
CA ASN A 34 -4.14 -7.12 13.64
C ASN A 34 -5.46 -7.28 14.41
N ASP A 35 -5.62 -6.58 15.54
CA ASP A 35 -6.82 -6.71 16.38
C ASP A 35 -8.08 -6.22 15.66
N LEU A 36 -7.95 -5.18 14.83
CA LEU A 36 -9.05 -4.72 13.98
C LEU A 36 -9.34 -5.75 12.89
N TYR A 37 -8.31 -6.29 12.24
CA TYR A 37 -8.46 -7.32 11.22
C TYR A 37 -9.18 -8.57 11.77
N LEU A 38 -8.75 -9.09 12.92
CA LEU A 38 -9.37 -10.24 13.58
C LEU A 38 -10.85 -10.00 13.90
N ARG A 39 -11.19 -8.80 14.41
CA ARG A 39 -12.59 -8.40 14.65
C ARG A 39 -13.41 -8.36 13.37
N VAL A 40 -12.87 -7.80 12.29
CA VAL A 40 -13.56 -7.70 11.00
C VAL A 40 -13.81 -9.10 10.40
N VAL A 41 -12.82 -9.99 10.43
CA VAL A 41 -12.96 -11.39 9.98
C VAL A 41 -14.02 -12.13 10.79
N LYS A 42 -14.00 -12.00 12.12
CA LYS A 42 -14.99 -12.63 13.01
C LYS A 42 -16.42 -12.13 12.74
N ASN A 43 -16.58 -10.83 12.49
CA ASN A 43 -17.89 -10.21 12.29
C ASN A 43 -18.46 -10.43 10.88
N LYS A 44 -17.59 -10.67 9.88
CA LYS A 44 -17.99 -10.85 8.47
C LYS A 44 -17.37 -12.11 7.86
N PRO A 45 -17.63 -13.31 8.43
CA PRO A 45 -16.94 -14.54 8.03
C PRO A 45 -17.24 -14.99 6.60
N GLN A 46 -18.36 -14.55 6.02
CA GLN A 46 -18.76 -14.87 4.65
C GLN A 46 -18.16 -13.92 3.60
N THR A 47 -17.52 -12.83 4.03
CA THR A 47 -16.91 -11.88 3.08
C THR A 47 -15.53 -12.39 2.66
N PRO A 48 -15.22 -12.40 1.35
CA PRO A 48 -13.88 -12.73 0.87
C PRO A 48 -12.78 -11.93 1.58
N LYS A 49 -11.74 -12.62 2.05
CA LYS A 49 -10.66 -12.01 2.85
C LYS A 49 -9.99 -10.83 2.15
N GLN A 50 -9.82 -10.88 0.83
CA GLN A 50 -9.27 -9.78 0.04
C GLN A 50 -10.13 -8.51 0.10
N LEU A 51 -11.46 -8.65 0.17
CA LEU A 51 -12.37 -7.50 0.34
C LEU A 51 -12.32 -6.95 1.77
N LEU A 52 -12.12 -7.82 2.77
CA LEU A 52 -11.88 -7.38 4.15
C LEU A 52 -10.56 -6.63 4.27
N LEU A 53 -9.50 -7.10 3.61
CA LEU A 53 -8.21 -6.41 3.52
C LEU A 53 -8.36 -5.05 2.85
N LEU A 54 -9.08 -4.96 1.72
CA LEU A 54 -9.35 -3.69 1.06
C LEU A 54 -10.02 -2.69 2.02
N GLY A 55 -11.05 -3.12 2.75
CA GLY A 55 -11.74 -2.26 3.72
C GLY A 55 -10.81 -1.78 4.85
N LEU A 56 -9.99 -2.68 5.39
CA LEU A 56 -9.00 -2.35 6.42
C LEU A 56 -7.97 -1.34 5.91
N LEU A 57 -7.40 -1.60 4.73
CA LEU A 57 -6.38 -0.77 4.11
C LEU A 57 -6.92 0.59 3.67
N THR A 58 -8.16 0.67 3.18
CA THR A 58 -8.81 1.94 2.85
C THR A 58 -8.95 2.83 4.07
N LYS A 59 -9.39 2.25 5.20
CA LYS A 59 -9.47 2.96 6.48
C LYS A 59 -8.09 3.42 6.95
N ALA A 60 -7.12 2.51 6.97
CA ALA A 60 -5.78 2.80 7.45
C ALA A 60 -5.09 3.87 6.58
N HIS A 61 -5.20 3.79 5.25
CA HIS A 61 -4.67 4.80 4.34
C HIS A 61 -5.29 6.18 4.61
N SER A 62 -6.62 6.26 4.72
CA SER A 62 -7.32 7.52 5.00
C SER A 62 -6.88 8.15 6.32
N GLU A 63 -6.75 7.34 7.38
CA GLU A 63 -6.32 7.80 8.70
C GLU A 63 -4.86 8.25 8.71
N THR A 64 -3.96 7.45 8.12
CA THR A 64 -2.53 7.77 8.05
C THR A 64 -2.28 9.00 7.18
N LEU A 65 -3.01 9.16 6.06
CA LEU A 65 -2.91 10.36 5.23
C LEU A 65 -3.40 11.60 5.98
N ALA A 66 -4.53 11.51 6.68
CA ALA A 66 -5.05 12.62 7.48
C ALA A 66 -4.08 13.05 8.59
N ASP A 67 -3.53 12.08 9.33
CA ASP A 67 -2.50 12.31 10.36
C ASP A 67 -1.24 12.95 9.76
N PHE A 68 -0.78 12.42 8.62
CA PHE A 68 0.33 12.97 7.87
C PHE A 68 0.06 14.46 7.52
N MET A 69 -1.08 14.76 6.93
CA MET A 69 -1.41 16.14 6.53
C MET A 69 -1.55 17.08 7.73
N GLN A 70 -2.14 16.63 8.83
CA GLN A 70 -2.32 17.42 10.05
C GLN A 70 -0.97 17.90 10.62
N HIS A 71 0.07 17.09 10.51
CA HIS A 71 1.39 17.37 11.06
C HIS A 71 2.43 17.78 10.00
N ALA A 72 2.01 18.07 8.77
CA ALA A 72 2.92 18.35 7.65
C ALA A 72 3.85 19.56 7.91
N LYS A 73 3.31 20.68 8.42
CA LYS A 73 4.10 21.89 8.70
C LYS A 73 5.16 21.66 9.77
N SER A 74 4.79 20.99 10.87
CA SER A 74 5.72 20.69 11.96
C SER A 74 6.83 19.76 11.48
N ARG A 75 6.51 18.76 10.65
CA ARG A 75 7.51 17.85 10.09
C ARG A 75 8.43 18.53 9.09
N GLN A 76 7.92 19.42 8.25
CA GLN A 76 8.75 20.22 7.35
C GLN A 76 9.72 21.11 8.12
N ALA A 77 9.26 21.77 9.19
CA ALA A 77 10.13 22.55 10.07
C ALA A 77 11.21 21.68 10.72
N MET A 78 10.84 20.50 11.21
CA MET A 78 11.77 19.54 11.82
C MET A 78 12.82 19.04 10.81
N HIS A 79 12.42 18.69 9.59
CA HIS A 79 13.34 18.33 8.51
C HIS A 79 14.32 19.46 8.22
N SER A 80 13.84 20.70 8.10
CA SER A 80 14.69 21.87 7.85
C SER A 80 15.72 22.11 8.96
N VAL A 81 15.35 21.87 10.22
CA VAL A 81 16.28 22.00 11.36
C VAL A 81 17.34 20.90 11.32
N PHE A 82 16.96 19.65 11.00
CA PHE A 82 17.93 18.58 10.90
C PHE A 82 18.92 18.79 9.76
N GLU A 83 18.45 19.25 8.60
CA GLU A 83 19.32 19.60 7.48
C GLU A 83 20.29 20.73 7.84
N SER A 84 19.83 21.76 8.57
CA SER A 84 20.68 22.89 8.94
C SER A 84 21.70 22.58 10.04
N GLU A 85 21.35 21.72 11.01
CA GLU A 85 22.17 21.47 12.20
C GLU A 85 23.07 20.23 12.07
N LEU A 86 22.62 19.19 11.37
CA LEU A 86 23.34 17.91 11.28
C LEU A 86 24.04 17.73 9.92
N GLY A 87 23.76 18.59 8.94
CA GLY A 87 24.19 18.42 7.55
C GLY A 87 23.43 17.29 6.84
N GLU A 88 23.46 17.29 5.51
CA GLU A 88 22.69 16.32 4.70
C GLU A 88 23.03 14.86 5.05
N GLU A 89 24.30 14.58 5.38
CA GLU A 89 24.81 13.22 5.67
C GLU A 89 24.15 12.54 6.89
N PHE A 90 23.75 13.30 7.91
CA PHE A 90 23.12 12.75 9.11
C PHE A 90 21.60 12.99 9.16
N ALA A 91 21.07 13.94 8.38
CA ALA A 91 19.64 14.16 8.25
C ALA A 91 18.93 12.96 7.60
N GLU A 92 19.59 12.23 6.71
CA GLU A 92 19.08 10.98 6.12
C GLU A 92 18.94 9.83 7.14
N CYS A 93 19.65 9.90 8.28
CA CYS A 93 19.46 8.94 9.38
C CYS A 93 18.18 9.21 10.19
N PHE A 94 17.53 10.35 9.98
CA PHE A 94 16.25 10.65 10.61
C PHE A 94 15.14 9.82 9.96
N ASN A 95 14.70 8.80 10.68
CA ASN A 95 13.67 7.89 10.21
C ASN A 95 12.27 8.43 10.57
N ASP A 96 11.65 9.21 9.67
CA ASP A 96 10.27 9.65 9.84
C ASP A 96 9.32 8.45 9.71
N VAL A 97 8.92 7.91 10.87
CA VAL A 97 8.03 6.75 10.98
C VAL A 97 6.70 7.01 10.29
N THR A 98 6.13 8.22 10.40
CA THR A 98 4.85 8.56 9.77
C THR A 98 4.97 8.59 8.24
N LEU A 99 6.11 9.03 7.71
CA LEU A 99 6.41 8.96 6.28
C LEU A 99 6.50 7.51 5.80
N GLN A 100 7.22 6.66 6.53
CA GLN A 100 7.32 5.23 6.20
C GLN A 100 5.96 4.55 6.26
N ASP A 101 5.17 4.84 7.29
CA ASP A 101 3.87 4.22 7.51
C ASP A 101 2.89 4.63 6.40
N LEU A 102 2.88 5.91 5.97
CA LEU A 102 2.09 6.36 4.82
C LEU A 102 2.52 5.68 3.53
N SER A 103 3.84 5.55 3.30
CA SER A 103 4.38 4.91 2.10
C SER A 103 4.02 3.43 2.02
N VAL A 104 4.16 2.69 3.13
CA VAL A 104 3.78 1.27 3.22
C VAL A 104 2.29 1.08 3.06
N VAL A 105 1.45 1.83 3.79
CA VAL A 105 -0.01 1.61 3.71
C VAL A 105 -0.55 1.92 2.33
N THR A 106 -0.03 2.96 1.65
CA THR A 106 -0.38 3.30 0.27
C THR A 106 0.01 2.18 -0.69
N THR A 107 1.24 1.68 -0.58
CA THR A 107 1.74 0.55 -1.39
C THR A 107 0.87 -0.70 -1.21
N LEU A 108 0.57 -1.08 0.02
CA LEU A 108 -0.27 -2.25 0.33
C LEU A 108 -1.70 -2.08 -0.20
N TRP A 109 -2.27 -0.89 -0.02
CA TRP A 109 -3.63 -0.58 -0.45
C TRP A 109 -3.77 -0.65 -1.96
N LEU A 110 -2.87 0.00 -2.71
CA LEU A 110 -2.86 -0.02 -4.18
C LEU A 110 -2.61 -1.43 -4.73
N PHE A 111 -1.71 -2.20 -4.11
CA PHE A 111 -1.51 -3.60 -4.44
C PHE A 111 -2.80 -4.43 -4.30
N VAL A 112 -3.53 -4.26 -3.19
CA VAL A 112 -4.81 -4.97 -2.97
C VAL A 112 -5.88 -4.54 -3.98
N GLN A 113 -5.96 -3.26 -4.35
CA GLN A 113 -6.84 -2.82 -5.42
C GLN A 113 -6.51 -3.52 -6.75
N GLY A 114 -5.23 -3.66 -7.08
CA GLY A 114 -4.75 -4.44 -8.22
C GLY A 114 -5.17 -5.91 -8.14
N ARG A 115 -5.01 -6.55 -6.97
CA ARG A 115 -5.43 -7.94 -6.71
C ARG A 115 -6.92 -8.15 -6.86
N LEU A 116 -7.72 -7.09 -6.75
CA LEU A 116 -9.17 -7.10 -6.93
C LEU A 116 -9.59 -6.65 -8.33
N ASN A 117 -8.63 -6.38 -9.23
CA ASN A 117 -8.87 -5.88 -10.59
C ASN A 117 -9.78 -4.64 -10.61
N MET A 118 -9.57 -3.73 -9.64
CA MET A 118 -10.28 -2.47 -9.56
C MET A 118 -9.86 -1.53 -10.70
N ASP A 119 -10.66 -0.47 -10.91
CA ASP A 119 -10.37 0.54 -11.92
C ASP A 119 -9.07 1.29 -11.59
N PHE A 120 -8.26 1.55 -12.63
CA PHE A 120 -6.95 2.17 -12.44
C PHE A 120 -7.05 3.66 -12.08
N SER A 121 -8.11 4.35 -12.50
CA SER A 121 -8.20 5.81 -12.41
C SER A 121 -8.19 6.25 -10.95
N LEU A 122 -9.00 5.59 -10.12
CA LEU A 122 -9.06 5.85 -8.68
C LEU A 122 -7.72 5.56 -7.99
N ALA A 123 -7.08 4.44 -8.33
CA ALA A 123 -5.77 4.08 -7.80
C ALA A 123 -4.71 5.14 -8.16
N ASN A 124 -4.72 5.61 -9.40
CA ASN A 124 -3.79 6.62 -9.90
C ASN A 124 -4.00 7.98 -9.24
N ASP A 125 -5.24 8.41 -9.04
CA ASP A 125 -5.54 9.71 -8.43
C ASP A 125 -5.04 9.76 -6.97
N HIS A 126 -5.30 8.72 -6.18
CA HIS A 126 -4.81 8.66 -4.81
C HIS A 126 -3.30 8.43 -4.71
N ALA A 127 -2.71 7.69 -5.66
CA ALA A 127 -1.25 7.59 -5.77
C ALA A 127 -0.63 8.97 -6.05
N HIS A 128 -1.25 9.78 -6.90
CA HIS A 128 -0.79 11.14 -7.20
C HIS A 128 -0.93 12.06 -5.99
N GLU A 129 -2.09 12.07 -5.33
CA GLU A 129 -2.33 12.86 -4.11
C GLU A 129 -1.30 12.53 -3.02
N THR A 130 -1.12 11.24 -2.72
CA THR A 130 -0.13 10.81 -1.71
C THR A 130 1.29 11.22 -2.12
N ALA A 131 1.64 11.07 -3.39
CA ALA A 131 2.95 11.45 -3.91
C ALA A 131 3.23 12.96 -3.79
N GLN A 132 2.22 13.82 -4.00
CA GLN A 132 2.36 15.26 -3.78
C GLN A 132 2.72 15.59 -2.33
N HIS A 133 2.16 14.85 -1.38
CA HIS A 133 2.44 15.05 0.05
C HIS A 133 3.80 14.49 0.48
N LEU A 134 4.27 13.41 -0.14
CA LEU A 134 5.56 12.79 0.18
C LEU A 134 6.76 13.45 -0.50
N SER A 135 6.55 14.04 -1.68
CA SER A 135 7.59 14.65 -2.52
C SER A 135 8.54 15.62 -1.78
N PRO A 136 8.04 16.55 -0.93
CA PRO A 136 8.92 17.48 -0.20
C PRO A 136 9.90 16.79 0.75
N PHE A 137 9.54 15.61 1.27
CA PHE A 137 10.31 14.89 2.27
C PHE A 137 11.26 13.87 1.64
N LEU A 138 10.82 13.23 0.56
CA LEU A 138 11.63 12.27 -0.20
C LEU A 138 12.62 12.93 -1.16
N LYS A 139 12.56 14.26 -1.35
CA LYS A 139 13.34 15.00 -2.36
C LYS A 139 13.21 14.42 -3.78
N MET A 140 12.05 13.80 -4.06
CA MET A 140 11.72 13.17 -5.34
C MET A 140 10.55 13.90 -5.98
N GLN A 141 10.50 13.89 -7.31
CA GLN A 141 9.35 14.43 -8.04
C GLN A 141 8.08 13.61 -7.73
N PRO A 142 6.90 14.23 -7.59
CA PRO A 142 5.66 13.50 -7.31
C PRO A 142 5.37 12.39 -8.35
N ASP A 143 5.74 12.60 -9.61
CA ASP A 143 5.53 11.59 -10.65
C ASP A 143 6.42 10.34 -10.49
N ALA A 144 7.61 10.48 -9.91
CA ALA A 144 8.47 9.33 -9.63
C ALA A 144 7.85 8.47 -8.51
N ILE A 145 7.45 9.11 -7.41
CA ILE A 145 6.78 8.45 -6.27
C ILE A 145 5.45 7.81 -6.73
N ARG A 146 4.64 8.53 -7.50
CA ARG A 146 3.39 8.00 -8.07
C ARG A 146 3.65 6.77 -8.94
N SER A 147 4.72 6.78 -9.75
CA SER A 147 5.07 5.64 -10.60
C SER A 147 5.43 4.41 -9.78
N GLU A 148 6.20 4.56 -8.70
CA GLU A 148 6.51 3.48 -7.76
C GLU A 148 5.25 2.93 -7.09
N PHE A 149 4.35 3.79 -6.63
CA PHE A 149 3.06 3.37 -6.10
C PHE A 149 2.23 2.59 -7.13
N MET A 150 2.17 3.06 -8.38
CA MET A 150 1.42 2.37 -9.43
C MET A 150 2.05 1.03 -9.83
N GLN A 151 3.36 0.83 -9.67
CA GLN A 151 3.98 -0.48 -9.86
C GLN A 151 3.35 -1.52 -8.93
N SER A 152 3.07 -1.17 -7.67
CA SER A 152 2.40 -2.08 -6.72
C SER A 152 0.99 -2.46 -7.19
N PHE A 153 0.21 -1.51 -7.70
CA PHE A 153 -1.10 -1.76 -8.30
C PHE A 153 -1.00 -2.74 -9.48
N TYR A 154 -0.10 -2.47 -10.42
CA TYR A 154 0.07 -3.32 -11.61
C TYR A 154 0.56 -4.72 -11.25
N GLN A 155 1.44 -4.84 -10.26
CA GLN A 155 1.87 -6.14 -9.77
C GLN A 155 0.71 -6.94 -9.15
N GLY A 156 -0.14 -6.29 -8.35
CA GLY A 156 -1.39 -6.89 -7.86
C GLY A 156 -2.29 -7.36 -9.01
N LYS A 157 -2.42 -6.55 -10.06
CA LYS A 157 -3.22 -6.87 -11.25
C LYS A 157 -2.66 -8.04 -12.06
N VAL A 158 -1.35 -8.12 -12.23
CA VAL A 158 -0.68 -9.27 -12.88
C VAL A 158 -0.98 -10.56 -12.11
N LEU A 159 -0.87 -10.54 -10.78
CA LEU A 159 -1.22 -11.70 -9.96
C LEU A 159 -2.71 -12.06 -10.08
N TYR A 160 -3.61 -11.07 -10.14
CA TYR A 160 -5.03 -11.32 -10.38
C TYR A 160 -5.26 -12.04 -11.71
N GLN A 161 -4.65 -11.55 -12.79
CA GLN A 161 -4.78 -12.13 -14.14
C GLN A 161 -4.20 -13.54 -14.22
N ARG A 162 -3.10 -13.80 -13.50
CA ARG A 162 -2.52 -15.14 -13.39
C ARG A 162 -3.48 -16.11 -12.70
N ASP A 163 -4.12 -15.68 -11.62
CA ASP A 163 -5.05 -16.51 -10.86
C ASP A 163 -6.42 -16.65 -11.57
N ASN A 164 -6.74 -15.72 -12.48
CA ASN A 164 -7.98 -15.67 -13.26
C ASN A 164 -7.67 -15.56 -14.76
N PRO A 165 -7.05 -16.58 -15.37
CA PRO A 165 -6.69 -16.52 -16.78
C PRO A 165 -7.96 -16.30 -17.62
N PRO A 166 -7.90 -15.46 -18.67
CA PRO A 166 -9.05 -15.28 -19.55
C PRO A 166 -9.45 -16.64 -20.10
N ARG A 167 -10.73 -17.01 -19.94
CA ARG A 167 -11.25 -18.26 -20.50
C ARG A 167 -10.98 -18.24 -22.00
N GLY A 168 -10.06 -19.10 -22.44
CA GLY A 168 -9.63 -19.16 -23.83
C GLY A 168 -10.83 -19.38 -24.75
N PHE A 169 -10.75 -18.85 -25.96
CA PHE A 169 -11.75 -19.01 -27.02
C PHE A 169 -12.20 -20.48 -27.18
N TRP A 170 -11.26 -21.42 -27.08
CA TRP A 170 -11.51 -22.86 -27.12
C TRP A 170 -12.39 -23.40 -25.97
N GLN A 171 -12.30 -22.81 -24.77
CA GLN A 171 -13.11 -23.19 -23.62
C GLN A 171 -14.55 -22.67 -23.74
N ARG A 172 -14.75 -21.54 -24.43
CA ARG A 172 -16.08 -21.02 -24.80
C ARG A 172 -16.73 -21.89 -25.88
N ILE A 173 -15.98 -22.31 -26.90
CA ILE A 173 -16.49 -23.20 -27.95
C ILE A 173 -16.87 -24.57 -27.39
N ARG A 174 -16.04 -25.16 -26.51
CA ARG A 174 -16.34 -26.48 -25.94
C ARG A 174 -17.65 -26.51 -25.14
N ASN A 175 -18.02 -25.41 -24.48
CA ASN A 175 -19.27 -25.30 -23.72
C ASN A 175 -20.49 -24.93 -24.59
N LEU A 176 -20.30 -24.61 -25.87
CA LEU A 176 -21.39 -24.39 -26.84
C LEU A 176 -21.78 -25.67 -27.59
N PHE A 177 -20.89 -26.67 -27.60
CA PHE A 177 -21.09 -27.97 -28.26
C PHE A 177 -21.22 -29.14 -27.26
N ALA A 178 -21.48 -28.85 -25.98
CA ALA A 178 -21.82 -29.79 -24.93
C ALA A 178 -23.19 -29.43 -24.36
#